data_AF-A0A968YPL9-F1
#
_entry.id   AF-A0A968YPL9-F1
#
_cell.length_a   1.000
_cell.length_b   1.000
_cell.length_c   1.000
_cell.angle_alpha   90.00
_cell.angle_beta   90.00
_cell.angle_gamma   90.00
#
_symmetry.space_group_name_H-M   'P 1'
#
loop_
_entity.id
_entity.type
_entity.pdbx_description
1 polymer ?
#
loop_
_entity_poly.entity_id
_entity_poly.type
_entity_poly.pdbx_seq_one_letter_code
_entity_poly.pdbx_strand_id
1 'polypeptide(L)'
;MEKDLPVKLERETLLQLAPEQLVDIIFEQAIATIKLNSRILELEQELEKLKVSRDLDSKTSSKPPSGDILKKSENKQDVVNEKSETPKRKPGGQLGHPGKTRKGFGRVDRFEILQKTVRKPRPF
;
A
#
# COMPACT_ATOMS: atom_id res chain seq x y z
N MET A 1 6.26 28.54 17.29
CA MET A 1 5.91 29.38 16.12
C MET A 1 4.57 30.00 16.42
N GLU A 2 4.57 31.20 16.99
CA GLU A 2 3.35 32.00 17.12
C GLU A 2 2.79 32.21 15.72
N LYS A 3 1.54 31.80 15.52
CA LYS A 3 0.81 32.09 14.30
C LYS A 3 0.28 33.50 14.48
N ASP A 4 0.79 34.45 13.69
CA ASP A 4 0.24 35.80 13.61
C ASP A 4 -1.28 35.67 13.44
N LEU A 5 -2.01 36.07 14.48
CA LEU A 5 -3.46 36.10 14.42
C LEU A 5 -3.85 37.07 13.31
N PRO A 6 -4.84 36.72 12.47
CA PRO A 6 -5.26 37.61 11.41
C PRO A 6 -5.66 38.95 12.03
N VAL A 7 -5.02 40.02 11.55
CA VAL A 7 -5.34 41.40 11.92
C VAL A 7 -6.85 41.55 11.77
N LYS A 8 -7.56 41.74 12.88
CA LYS A 8 -9.01 41.95 12.85
C LYS A 8 -9.25 43.29 12.17
N LEU A 9 -9.68 43.28 10.91
CA LEU A 9 -10.21 44.47 10.28
C LEU A 9 -11.50 44.86 11.03
N GLU A 10 -11.45 46.00 11.70
CA GLU A 10 -12.58 46.55 12.42
C GLU A 10 -13.58 47.17 11.45
N ARG A 11 -14.88 47.06 11.75
CA ARG A 11 -15.94 47.55 10.86
C ARG A 11 -15.84 49.05 10.58
N GLU A 12 -15.38 49.82 11.56
CA GLU A 12 -15.26 51.28 11.47
C GLU A 12 -14.21 51.72 10.45
N THR A 13 -13.11 50.98 10.31
CA THR A 13 -12.06 51.30 9.33
C THR A 13 -12.54 50.99 7.91
N LEU A 14 -13.27 49.89 7.72
CA LEU A 14 -13.86 49.52 6.42
C LEU A 14 -14.88 50.54 5.90
N LEU A 15 -15.61 51.23 6.79
CA LEU A 15 -16.57 52.28 6.40
C LEU A 15 -15.88 53.56 5.91
N GLN A 16 -14.61 53.77 6.27
CA GLN A 16 -13.83 54.94 5.85
C GLN A 16 -13.13 54.73 4.51
N LEU A 17 -13.08 53.48 4.00
CA LEU A 17 -12.44 53.16 2.73
C LEU A 17 -13.27 53.61 1.52
N ALA A 18 -12.59 53.85 0.41
CA ALA A 18 -13.25 54.09 -0.86
C ALA A 18 -13.98 52.82 -1.35
N PRO A 19 -15.10 52.96 -2.10
CA PRO A 19 -15.85 51.81 -2.60
C PRO A 19 -15.01 50.85 -3.44
N GLU A 20 -14.09 51.37 -4.25
CA GLU A 20 -13.19 50.57 -5.10
C GLU A 20 -12.29 49.66 -4.26
N GLN A 21 -11.69 50.20 -3.20
CA GLN A 21 -10.83 49.43 -2.29
C GLN A 21 -11.62 48.34 -1.56
N LEU A 22 -12.88 48.61 -1.21
CA LEU A 22 -13.74 47.61 -0.60
C LEU A 22 -14.08 46.47 -1.56
N VAL A 23 -14.28 46.78 -2.85
CA VAL A 23 -14.51 45.77 -3.90
C VAL A 23 -13.29 44.85 -4.04
N ASP A 24 -12.08 45.42 -4.07
CA ASP A 24 -10.84 44.63 -4.16
C ASP A 24 -10.68 43.70 -2.96
N ILE A 25 -10.90 44.19 -1.74
CA ILE A 25 -10.84 43.37 -0.51
C ILE A 25 -11.84 42.21 -0.58
N ILE A 26 -13.08 42.48 -1.00
CA ILE A 26 -14.12 41.45 -1.13
C ILE A 26 -13.72 40.41 -2.17
N PHE A 27 -13.14 40.84 -3.29
CA PHE A 27 -12.70 39.94 -4.36
C PHE A 27 -11.55 39.03 -3.90
N GLU A 28 -10.54 39.59 -3.23
CA GLU A 28 -9.45 38.81 -2.64
C GLU A 28 -9.95 37.83 -1.59
N GLN A 29 -10.88 38.26 -0.73
CA GLN A 29 -11.50 37.42 0.29
C GLN A 29 -12.32 36.28 -0.34
N ALA A 30 -13.02 36.52 -1.44
CA ALA A 30 -13.74 35.49 -2.17
C ALA A 30 -12.77 34.43 -2.72
N ILE A 31 -11.65 34.85 -3.33
CA ILE A 31 -10.61 33.93 -3.80
C ILE A 31 -10.01 33.11 -2.66
N ALA A 32 -9.68 33.75 -1.54
CA ALA A 32 -9.15 33.07 -0.37
C ALA A 32 -10.15 32.04 0.17
N THR A 33 -11.44 32.40 0.23
CA THR A 33 -12.51 31.51 0.69
C THR A 33 -12.65 30.28 -0.19
N ILE A 34 -12.59 30.45 -1.52
CA ILE A 34 -12.64 29.33 -2.47
C ILE A 34 -11.46 28.37 -2.25
N LYS A 35 -10.23 28.90 -2.12
CA LYS A 35 -9.02 28.09 -1.87
C LYS A 35 -9.07 27.34 -0.53
N LEU A 36 -9.59 27.99 0.51
CA LEU A 36 -9.73 27.35 1.82
C LEU A 36 -10.77 26.24 1.78
N ASN A 37 -11.93 26.48 1.15
CA ASN A 37 -12.99 25.48 1.01
C ASN A 37 -12.52 24.27 0.19
N SER A 38 -11.77 24.49 -0.90
CA SER A 38 -11.22 23.37 -1.67
C SER A 38 -10.24 22.54 -0.84
N ARG A 39 -9.38 23.20 -0.06
CA ARG A 39 -8.43 22.50 0.80
C ARG A 39 -9.11 21.72 1.93
N ILE A 40 -10.17 22.26 2.51
CA ILE A 40 -10.98 21.58 3.52
C ILE A 40 -11.60 20.31 2.93
N LEU A 41 -12.20 20.40 1.74
CA LEU A 41 -12.79 19.25 1.05
C LEU A 41 -11.76 18.14 0.77
N GLU A 42 -10.56 18.50 0.28
CA GLU A 42 -9.47 17.53 0.07
C GLU A 42 -9.08 16.83 1.38
N LEU A 43 -8.90 17.60 2.45
CA LEU A 43 -8.52 17.08 3.76
C LEU A 43 -9.61 16.18 4.36
N GLU A 44 -10.88 16.53 4.20
CA GLU A 44 -12.00 15.69 4.65
C GLU A 44 -12.02 14.34 3.92
N GLN A 45 -11.78 14.35 2.59
CA GLN A 45 -11.67 13.11 1.81
C GLN A 45 -10.47 12.25 2.23
N GLU A 46 -9.32 12.88 2.51
CA GLU A 46 -8.15 12.18 3.03
C GLU A 46 -8.43 11.56 4.40
N LEU A 47 -9.08 12.29 5.30
CA LEU A 47 -9.46 11.80 6.61
C LEU A 47 -10.45 10.64 6.52
N GLU A 48 -11.42 10.69 5.60
CA GLU A 48 -12.34 9.59 5.36
C GLU A 48 -11.61 8.32 4.88
N LYS A 49 -10.73 8.45 3.88
CA LYS A 49 -9.89 7.34 3.39
C LYS A 49 -9.02 6.76 4.50
N LEU A 50 -8.41 7.60 5.31
CA LEU A 50 -7.56 7.17 6.42
C LEU A 50 -8.37 6.45 7.50
N LYS A 51 -9.55 6.96 7.86
CA LYS A 51 -10.46 6.29 8.79
C LYS A 51 -10.85 4.90 8.29
N VAL A 52 -11.28 4.79 7.03
CA VAL A 52 -11.60 3.50 6.41
C VAL A 52 -10.38 2.56 6.44
N SER A 53 -9.20 3.05 6.07
CA SER A 53 -7.98 2.23 6.04
C SER A 53 -7.52 1.76 7.42
N ARG A 54 -7.74 2.58 8.47
CA ARG A 54 -7.43 2.23 9.86
C ARG A 54 -8.37 1.15 10.38
N ASP A 55 -9.65 1.24 10.03
CA ASP A 55 -10.68 0.31 10.51
C ASP A 55 -10.66 -1.03 9.73
N LEU A 56 -9.89 -1.11 8.65
CA LEU A 56 -9.52 -2.37 7.99
C LEU A 56 -8.39 -3.04 8.77
N ASP A 57 -8.71 -4.14 9.45
CA ASP A 57 -7.72 -5.03 10.07
C ASP A 57 -7.60 -6.34 9.27
N SER A 58 -6.65 -7.20 9.62
CA SER A 58 -6.45 -8.50 8.95
C SER A 58 -7.65 -9.46 9.08
N LYS A 59 -8.66 -9.13 9.89
CA LYS A 59 -9.87 -9.92 10.14
C LYS A 59 -11.10 -9.36 9.41
N THR A 60 -11.17 -8.04 9.18
CA THR A 60 -12.27 -7.33 8.51
C THR A 60 -11.96 -7.06 7.04
N SER A 61 -10.70 -7.14 6.62
CA SER A 61 -10.30 -7.08 5.21
C SER A 61 -10.70 -8.35 4.47
N SER A 62 -11.60 -8.22 3.51
CA SER A 62 -11.99 -9.28 2.56
C SER A 62 -10.94 -9.55 1.47
N LYS A 63 -9.82 -8.83 1.48
CA LYS A 63 -8.68 -9.11 0.58
C LYS A 63 -7.82 -10.21 1.19
N PRO A 64 -7.62 -11.34 0.49
CA PRO A 64 -6.76 -12.39 0.99
C PRO A 64 -5.29 -11.91 1.04
N PRO A 65 -4.45 -12.45 1.94
CA PRO A 65 -3.04 -12.08 2.06
C PRO A 65 -2.24 -12.34 0.77
N SER A 66 -2.74 -13.22 -0.10
CA SER A 66 -2.19 -13.47 -1.43
C SER A 66 -2.37 -12.32 -2.42
N GLY A 67 -3.23 -11.34 -2.14
CA GLY A 67 -3.42 -10.15 -2.97
C GLY A 67 -2.39 -9.04 -2.73
N ASP A 68 -1.67 -9.09 -1.60
CA ASP A 68 -0.63 -8.12 -1.23
C ASP A 68 0.76 -8.50 -1.80
N ILE A 69 0.78 -9.43 -2.76
CA ILE A 69 2.01 -9.76 -3.48
C ILE A 69 2.40 -8.52 -4.27
N LEU A 70 3.43 -7.80 -3.81
CA LEU A 70 4.17 -6.82 -4.58
C LEU A 70 4.53 -7.44 -5.93
N LYS A 71 3.80 -7.08 -6.98
CA LYS A 71 4.13 -7.46 -8.36
C LYS A 71 5.51 -6.89 -8.67
N LYS A 72 6.54 -7.70 -8.48
CA LYS A 72 7.88 -7.38 -8.97
C LYS A 72 7.73 -7.26 -10.48
N SER A 73 8.02 -6.08 -11.02
CA SER A 73 8.04 -5.86 -12.46
C SER A 73 9.05 -6.82 -13.06
N GLU A 74 8.57 -7.79 -13.84
CA GLU A 74 9.38 -8.86 -14.43
C GLU A 74 10.26 -8.37 -15.60
N ASN A 75 10.21 -7.08 -15.92
CA ASN A 75 11.03 -6.48 -16.97
C ASN A 75 12.33 -5.93 -16.40
N LYS A 76 13.27 -6.82 -16.06
CA LYS A 76 14.69 -6.52 -16.24
C LYS A 76 15.09 -7.04 -17.61
N GLN A 77 15.37 -6.12 -18.52
CA GLN A 77 16.05 -6.44 -19.76
C GLN A 77 17.48 -6.85 -19.41
N ASP A 78 17.70 -8.16 -19.20
CA ASP A 78 19.05 -8.68 -19.08
C ASP A 78 19.49 -9.19 -20.46
N VAL A 79 20.12 -8.24 -21.13
CA VAL A 79 21.17 -8.38 -22.14
C VAL A 79 21.85 -9.75 -22.04
N VAL A 80 21.87 -10.45 -23.17
CA VAL A 80 22.76 -11.59 -23.43
C VAL A 80 24.18 -11.16 -23.09
N ASN A 81 24.74 -11.67 -21.99
CA ASN A 81 26.19 -11.78 -21.88
C ASN A 81 26.61 -12.92 -20.95
N GLU A 82 27.17 -13.94 -21.58
CA GLU A 82 28.39 -14.66 -21.20
C GLU A 82 28.49 -15.22 -19.77
N LYS A 83 28.56 -16.56 -19.72
CA LYS A 83 29.29 -17.40 -18.76
C LYS A 83 29.89 -16.62 -17.56
N SER A 84 29.09 -16.36 -16.53
CA SER A 84 29.66 -15.99 -15.24
C SER A 84 30.09 -17.26 -14.52
N GLU A 85 31.40 -17.46 -14.43
CA GLU A 85 32.10 -18.43 -13.59
C GLU A 85 31.90 -18.11 -12.10
N THR A 86 30.65 -17.92 -11.67
CA THR A 86 30.34 -17.65 -10.26
C THR A 86 29.88 -18.95 -9.60
N PRO A 87 30.55 -19.40 -8.52
CA PRO A 87 30.12 -20.59 -7.81
C PRO A 87 28.71 -20.36 -7.27
N LYS A 88 27.82 -21.33 -7.52
CA LYS A 88 26.44 -21.36 -7.01
C LYS A 88 26.44 -20.92 -5.54
N ARG A 89 25.59 -19.93 -5.19
CA ARG A 89 25.48 -19.39 -3.83
C ARG A 89 25.36 -20.54 -2.84
N LYS A 90 26.19 -20.51 -1.78
CA LYS A 90 26.17 -21.56 -0.75
C LYS A 90 24.76 -21.63 -0.13
N PRO A 91 24.21 -22.84 0.10
CA PRO A 91 22.93 -22.99 0.77
C PRO A 91 23.07 -22.50 2.22
N GLY A 92 22.37 -21.42 2.56
CA GLY A 92 22.45 -20.79 3.88
C GLY A 92 21.88 -19.38 3.84
N GLY A 93 21.23 -18.97 4.93
CA GLY A 93 20.70 -17.62 5.09
C GLY A 93 21.80 -16.56 5.22
N GLN A 94 21.36 -15.32 5.48
CA GLN A 94 22.18 -14.13 5.68
C GLN A 94 23.47 -14.37 6.49
N LEU A 95 24.58 -13.73 6.08
CA LEU A 95 25.87 -13.76 6.78
C LEU A 95 25.66 -13.49 8.28
N GLY A 96 26.10 -14.41 9.14
CA GLY A 96 25.91 -14.35 10.59
C GLY A 96 24.75 -15.19 11.13
N HIS A 97 23.88 -15.74 10.27
CA HIS A 97 22.79 -16.62 10.68
C HIS A 97 23.04 -18.05 10.21
N PRO A 98 23.21 -19.03 11.12
CA PRO A 98 23.29 -20.42 10.73
C PRO A 98 21.96 -20.85 10.10
N GLY A 99 21.99 -21.22 8.81
CA GLY A 99 20.81 -21.73 8.13
C GLY A 99 20.29 -23.00 8.81
N LYS A 100 18.97 -23.12 8.95
CA LYS A 100 18.32 -24.33 9.48
C LYS A 100 17.62 -25.07 8.34
N THR A 101 18.20 -26.17 7.89
CA THR A 101 17.51 -27.09 6.98
C THR A 101 16.60 -28.00 7.80
N ARG A 102 15.30 -28.01 7.48
CA ARG A 102 14.35 -28.97 8.07
C ARG A 102 14.84 -30.37 7.71
N LYS A 103 15.07 -31.23 8.71
CA LYS A 103 15.29 -32.66 8.43
C LYS A 103 14.01 -33.17 7.76
N GLY A 104 14.13 -33.83 6.61
CA GLY A 104 12.99 -34.39 5.90
C GLY A 104 12.15 -35.32 6.79
N PHE A 105 11.02 -35.78 6.27
CA PHE A 105 10.22 -36.81 6.95
C PHE A 105 11.13 -38.00 7.26
N GLY A 106 11.23 -38.37 8.54
CA GLY A 106 12.18 -39.39 9.01
C GLY A 106 11.81 -40.77 8.48
N ARG A 107 11.07 -41.55 9.25
CA ARG A 107 10.42 -42.76 8.77
C ARG A 107 9.00 -42.40 8.32
N VAL A 108 8.58 -43.00 7.21
CA VAL A 108 7.19 -42.94 6.77
C VAL A 108 6.38 -43.83 7.72
N ASP A 109 5.43 -43.26 8.45
CA ASP A 109 4.63 -44.01 9.43
C ASP A 109 3.78 -45.11 8.77
N ARG A 110 3.35 -44.89 7.52
CA ARG A 110 2.62 -45.86 6.72
C ARG A 110 2.75 -45.56 5.24
N PHE A 111 3.04 -46.58 4.43
CA PHE A 111 2.88 -46.52 2.98
C PHE A 111 2.00 -47.68 2.51
N GLU A 112 1.18 -47.43 1.50
CA GLU A 112 0.31 -48.44 0.89
C GLU A 112 0.64 -48.51 -0.59
N ILE A 113 0.98 -49.70 -1.07
CA ILE A 113 1.23 -49.94 -2.50
C ILE A 113 -0.04 -50.57 -3.06
N LEU A 114 -0.80 -49.77 -3.80
CA LEU A 114 -2.00 -50.25 -4.49
C LEU A 114 -1.60 -51.16 -5.65
N GLN A 115 -1.83 -52.46 -5.51
CA GLN A 115 -1.71 -53.38 -6.64
C GLN A 115 -2.93 -53.26 -7.54
N LYS A 116 -2.69 -53.15 -8.86
CA LYS A 116 -3.76 -53.16 -9.85
C LYS A 116 -4.50 -54.49 -9.78
N THR A 117 -5.77 -54.45 -9.43
CA THR A 117 -6.65 -55.62 -9.50
C THR A 117 -6.87 -55.98 -10.96
N VAL A 118 -6.27 -57.10 -11.40
CA VAL A 118 -6.59 -57.68 -12.70
C VAL A 118 -8.02 -58.20 -12.63
N ARG A 119 -8.95 -57.49 -13.30
CA ARG A 119 -10.34 -57.92 -13.42
C ARG A 119 -10.37 -59.22 -14.22
N LYS A 120 -10.79 -60.33 -13.60
CA LYS A 120 -11.05 -61.57 -14.34
C LYS A 120 -12.22 -61.35 -15.32
N PRO A 121 -12.17 -61.91 -16.54
CA PRO A 121 -13.26 -61.78 -17.49
C PRO A 121 -14.52 -62.46 -16.94
N ARG A 122 -15.67 -61.82 -17.13
CA ARG A 122 -16.97 -62.40 -16.74
C ARG A 122 -17.30 -63.53 -17.72
N PRO A 123 -17.79 -64.68 -17.24
CA PRO A 123 -18.28 -65.72 -18.13
C PRO A 123 -19.55 -65.25 -18.84
N PHE A 124 -19.68 -65.66 -20.09
CA PHE A 124 -20.82 -65.39 -20.99
C PHE A 124 -22.06 -66.19 -20.59
#